data_AF-A0A924WVX0-F1
#
_entry.id   AF-A0A924WVX0-F1
#
_cell.length_a   1.000
_cell.length_b   1.000
_cell.length_c   1.000
_cell.angle_alpha   90.00
_cell.angle_beta   90.00
_cell.angle_gamma   90.00
#
_symmetry.space_group_name_H-M   'P 1'
#
loop_
_entity.id
_entity.type
_entity.pdbx_description
1 polymer ?
#
loop_
_entity_poly.entity_id
_entity_poly.type
_entity_poly.pdbx_seq_one_letter_code
_entity_poly.pdbx_strand_id
1 'polypeptide(L)'
;MSASQKNNDNRELAAWVIWVIAQLIILSLLAARVPLSAGFPKPVENAAPIAVTVTQLILAISLAPRLLANWRAVAMCSAATIPITTFATILAGATAQSAIAPAALVILWLATLHALNRVRGLAVQIIIRSLLLLLAVGGPILWYVDVEYGRNQFAVTRVLSALSPTMGVITTCLHPQYFWWISLFPAAIAMSLCIVTRTYRQPASMVH
;
A
#
# COMPACT_ATOMS: atom_id res chain seq x y z
N MET A 1 -28.09 -20.16 -4.85
CA MET A 1 -27.12 -19.05 -4.99
C MET A 1 -27.70 -18.06 -5.98
N SER A 2 -27.92 -16.80 -5.60
CA SER A 2 -28.61 -15.82 -6.47
C SER A 2 -27.68 -15.31 -7.58
N ALA A 3 -28.24 -14.92 -8.73
CA ALA A 3 -27.46 -14.36 -9.84
C ALA A 3 -26.66 -13.11 -9.44
N SER A 4 -27.18 -12.30 -8.50
CA SER A 4 -26.51 -11.13 -7.93
C SER A 4 -25.23 -11.52 -7.17
N GLN A 5 -25.29 -12.59 -6.37
CA GLN A 5 -24.13 -13.05 -5.59
C GLN A 5 -23.01 -13.58 -6.50
N LYS A 6 -23.37 -14.36 -7.53
CA LYS A 6 -22.41 -14.83 -8.54
C LYS A 6 -21.66 -13.68 -9.24
N ASN A 7 -22.35 -12.57 -9.51
CA ASN A 7 -21.73 -11.40 -10.14
C ASN A 7 -20.73 -10.68 -9.21
N ASN A 8 -21.04 -10.61 -7.91
CA ASN A 8 -20.11 -10.04 -6.92
C ASN A 8 -18.84 -10.91 -6.79
N ASP A 9 -19.00 -12.22 -6.70
CA ASP A 9 -17.88 -13.17 -6.59
C ASP A 9 -16.93 -13.03 -7.79
N ASN A 10 -17.48 -12.91 -9.00
CA ASN A 10 -16.68 -12.70 -10.22
C ASN A 10 -15.87 -11.39 -10.20
N ARG A 11 -16.42 -10.32 -9.61
CA ARG A 11 -15.75 -9.01 -9.51
C ARG A 11 -14.63 -9.02 -8.47
N GLU A 12 -14.84 -9.72 -7.35
CA GLU A 12 -13.81 -9.94 -6.33
C GLU A 12 -12.65 -10.75 -6.92
N LEU A 13 -12.96 -11.84 -7.62
CA LEU A 13 -11.97 -12.66 -8.31
C LEU A 13 -11.17 -11.84 -9.33
N ALA A 14 -11.84 -11.05 -10.17
CA ALA A 14 -11.16 -10.21 -11.16
C ALA A 14 -10.20 -9.21 -10.51
N ALA A 15 -10.61 -8.56 -9.41
CA ALA A 15 -9.75 -7.64 -8.67
C ALA A 15 -8.51 -8.35 -8.09
N TRP A 16 -8.69 -9.55 -7.54
CA TRP A 16 -7.59 -10.36 -7.03
C TRP A 16 -6.62 -10.79 -8.13
N VAL A 17 -7.15 -11.26 -9.27
CA VAL A 17 -6.35 -11.67 -10.43
C VAL A 17 -5.53 -10.48 -10.97
N ILE A 18 -6.14 -9.30 -11.12
CA ILE A 18 -5.42 -8.08 -11.54
C ILE A 18 -4.30 -7.75 -10.54
N TRP A 19 -4.59 -7.81 -9.24
CA TRP A 19 -3.63 -7.48 -8.19
C TRP A 19 -2.41 -8.43 -8.20
N VAL A 20 -2.64 -9.73 -8.39
CA VAL A 20 -1.56 -10.74 -8.48
C VAL A 20 -0.80 -10.63 -9.80
N ILE A 21 -1.48 -10.55 -10.94
CA ILE A 21 -0.84 -10.48 -12.27
C ILE A 21 0.10 -9.28 -12.34
N ALA A 22 -0.33 -8.11 -11.85
CA ALA A 22 0.51 -6.92 -11.87
C ALA A 22 1.81 -7.10 -11.05
N GLN A 23 1.77 -7.82 -9.93
CA GLN A 23 2.98 -8.15 -9.15
C GLN A 23 3.89 -9.13 -9.88
N LEU A 24 3.32 -10.15 -10.52
CA LEU A 24 4.08 -11.09 -11.34
C LEU A 24 4.75 -10.41 -12.53
N ILE A 25 4.06 -9.46 -13.17
CA ILE A 25 4.63 -8.63 -14.25
C ILE A 25 5.84 -7.86 -13.72
N ILE A 26 5.71 -7.18 -12.59
CA ILE A 26 6.82 -6.42 -12.01
C ILE A 26 7.98 -7.33 -11.60
N LEU A 27 7.71 -8.46 -10.95
CA LEU A 27 8.74 -9.45 -10.63
C LEU A 27 9.45 -9.94 -11.90
N SER A 28 8.71 -10.17 -12.98
CA SER A 28 9.28 -10.62 -14.26
C SER A 28 10.17 -9.55 -14.88
N LEU A 29 9.75 -8.28 -14.86
CA LEU A 29 10.56 -7.15 -15.34
C LEU A 29 11.84 -6.98 -14.53
N LEU A 30 11.76 -7.13 -13.20
CA LEU A 30 12.91 -7.07 -12.30
C LEU A 30 13.85 -8.27 -12.52
N ALA A 31 13.30 -9.47 -12.74
CA ALA A 31 14.08 -10.69 -12.94
C ALA A 31 14.82 -10.69 -14.28
N ALA A 32 14.19 -10.15 -15.33
CA ALA A 32 14.81 -9.94 -16.62
C ALA A 32 15.92 -8.86 -16.59
N ARG A 33 16.12 -8.19 -15.44
CA ARG A 33 17.09 -7.10 -15.26
C ARG A 33 16.99 -6.06 -16.38
N VAL A 34 15.78 -5.80 -16.86
CA VAL A 34 15.55 -4.90 -17.99
C VAL A 34 16.21 -3.57 -17.64
N PRO A 35 17.24 -3.13 -18.38
CA PRO A 35 17.92 -1.89 -18.08
C PRO A 35 16.93 -0.76 -18.35
N LEU A 36 16.39 -0.18 -17.27
CA LEU A 36 15.42 0.91 -17.35
C LEU A 36 16.04 2.19 -17.94
N SER A 37 17.39 2.29 -18.00
CA SER A 37 18.12 3.19 -18.91
C SER A 37 19.60 2.79 -19.03
N ALA A 38 20.26 3.20 -20.11
CA ALA A 38 21.65 2.86 -20.44
C ALA A 38 22.73 3.52 -19.55
N GLY A 39 22.34 4.38 -18.61
CA GLY A 39 23.25 5.05 -17.67
C GLY A 39 22.90 4.86 -16.20
N PHE A 40 21.87 4.08 -15.89
CA PHE A 40 21.48 3.83 -14.51
C PHE A 40 22.47 2.86 -13.85
N PRO A 41 22.92 3.12 -12.61
CA PRO A 41 23.69 2.15 -11.84
C PRO A 41 22.95 0.81 -11.84
N LYS A 42 23.71 -0.31 -11.90
CA LYS A 42 23.17 -1.68 -11.83
C LYS A 42 22.00 -1.70 -10.85
N PRO A 43 20.83 -2.25 -11.21
CA PRO A 43 19.59 -2.09 -10.47
C PRO A 43 19.91 -2.25 -8.99
N VAL A 44 19.81 -1.14 -8.27
CA VAL A 44 20.18 -1.02 -6.86
C VAL A 44 19.65 -2.27 -6.19
N GLU A 45 20.47 -2.98 -5.41
CA GLU A 45 20.13 -4.26 -4.78
C GLU A 45 18.86 -4.20 -3.93
N ASN A 46 18.23 -3.02 -3.77
CA ASN A 46 16.97 -2.81 -3.06
C ASN A 46 15.79 -2.39 -3.97
N ALA A 47 15.99 -2.21 -5.28
CA ALA A 47 14.96 -1.72 -6.21
C ALA A 47 13.81 -2.73 -6.38
N ALA A 48 14.12 -4.03 -6.37
CA ALA A 48 13.13 -5.08 -6.52
C ALA A 48 12.08 -5.12 -5.40
N PRO A 49 12.46 -5.22 -4.11
CA PRO A 49 11.49 -5.21 -3.02
C PRO A 49 10.72 -3.89 -2.97
N ILE A 50 11.36 -2.75 -3.26
CA ILE A 50 10.69 -1.44 -3.32
C ILE A 50 9.61 -1.43 -4.41
N ALA A 51 9.94 -1.77 -5.66
CA ALA A 51 9.00 -1.70 -6.78
C ALA A 51 7.78 -2.62 -6.56
N VAL A 52 8.02 -3.83 -6.07
CA VAL A 52 6.95 -4.81 -5.80
C VAL A 52 6.01 -4.32 -4.70
N THR A 53 6.55 -3.87 -3.57
CA THR A 53 5.74 -3.44 -2.41
C THR A 53 5.01 -2.11 -2.64
N VAL A 54 5.65 -1.15 -3.34
CA VAL A 54 5.00 0.09 -3.78
C VAL A 54 3.82 -0.24 -4.69
N THR A 55 3.99 -1.20 -5.60
CA THR A 55 2.91 -1.64 -6.49
C THR A 55 1.78 -2.34 -5.74
N GLN A 56 2.12 -3.22 -4.78
CA GLN A 56 1.13 -3.85 -3.90
C GLN A 56 0.25 -2.79 -3.22
N LEU A 57 0.86 -1.72 -2.67
CA LEU A 57 0.14 -0.62 -2.02
C LEU A 57 -0.72 0.19 -2.99
N ILE A 58 -0.17 0.64 -4.11
CA ILE A 58 -0.90 1.44 -5.10
C ILE A 58 -2.12 0.66 -5.61
N LEU A 59 -1.94 -0.62 -5.96
CA LEU A 59 -3.03 -1.46 -6.41
C LEU A 59 -4.01 -1.76 -5.28
N ALA A 60 -3.55 -1.98 -4.05
CA ALA A 60 -4.43 -2.18 -2.90
C ALA A 60 -5.31 -0.96 -2.67
N ILE A 61 -4.76 0.26 -2.69
CA ILE A 61 -5.53 1.51 -2.53
C ILE A 61 -6.55 1.64 -3.67
N SER A 62 -6.12 1.41 -4.91
CA SER A 62 -6.94 1.56 -6.12
C SER A 62 -8.08 0.54 -6.20
N LEU A 63 -7.81 -0.71 -5.81
CA LEU A 63 -8.73 -1.83 -5.90
C LEU A 63 -9.45 -2.14 -4.57
N ALA A 64 -9.15 -1.42 -3.49
CA ALA A 64 -9.63 -1.70 -2.14
C ALA A 64 -11.14 -1.98 -2.00
N PRO A 65 -12.09 -1.30 -2.70
CA PRO A 65 -13.50 -1.56 -2.46
C PRO A 65 -13.92 -2.97 -2.88
N ARG A 66 -13.18 -3.57 -3.84
CA ARG A 66 -13.44 -4.91 -4.36
C ARG A 66 -12.45 -5.93 -3.80
N LEU A 67 -11.16 -5.59 -3.81
CA LEU A 67 -10.08 -6.45 -3.34
C LEU A 67 -10.17 -6.76 -1.85
N LEU A 68 -10.62 -5.78 -1.04
CA LEU A 68 -10.62 -5.86 0.43
C LEU A 68 -12.05 -5.79 0.98
N ALA A 69 -13.04 -6.26 0.22
CA ALA A 69 -14.44 -6.28 0.65
C ALA A 69 -14.64 -7.17 1.89
N ASN A 70 -13.93 -8.31 1.94
CA ASN A 70 -14.08 -9.34 2.97
C ASN A 70 -12.78 -9.59 3.73
N TRP A 71 -12.87 -9.95 5.01
CA TRP A 71 -11.69 -10.26 5.83
C TRP A 71 -10.88 -11.44 5.26
N ARG A 72 -11.57 -12.40 4.61
CA ARG A 72 -10.94 -13.53 3.91
C ARG A 72 -10.03 -13.04 2.77
N ALA A 73 -10.50 -12.06 1.99
CA ALA A 73 -9.73 -11.47 0.92
C ALA A 73 -8.50 -10.71 1.45
N VAL A 74 -8.66 -10.01 2.58
CA VAL A 74 -7.52 -9.39 3.29
C VAL A 74 -6.51 -10.45 3.70
N ALA A 75 -6.94 -11.53 4.35
CA ALA A 75 -6.05 -12.61 4.78
C ALA A 75 -5.33 -13.27 3.60
N MET A 76 -6.01 -13.49 2.47
CA MET A 76 -5.39 -14.00 1.24
C MET A 76 -4.37 -13.04 0.66
N CYS A 77 -4.68 -11.74 0.58
CA CYS A 77 -3.74 -10.73 0.10
C CYS A 77 -2.52 -10.64 1.02
N SER A 78 -2.72 -10.67 2.33
CA SER A 78 -1.64 -10.69 3.33
C SER A 78 -0.77 -11.94 3.20
N ALA A 79 -1.39 -13.11 3.05
CA ALA A 79 -0.68 -14.36 2.85
C ALA A 79 0.13 -14.38 1.54
N ALA A 80 -0.40 -13.80 0.47
CA ALA A 80 0.30 -13.66 -0.82
C ALA A 80 1.42 -12.61 -0.78
N THR A 81 1.26 -11.56 0.03
CA THR A 81 2.25 -10.49 0.19
C THR A 81 3.59 -11.04 0.70
N ILE A 82 3.56 -11.98 1.66
CA ILE A 82 4.77 -12.55 2.27
C ILE A 82 5.70 -13.19 1.22
N PRO A 83 5.29 -14.25 0.49
CA PRO A 83 6.18 -14.91 -0.47
C PRO A 83 6.57 -13.97 -1.61
N ILE A 84 5.68 -13.11 -2.11
CA ILE A 84 5.98 -12.18 -3.20
C ILE A 84 7.09 -11.20 -2.79
N THR A 85 6.98 -10.61 -1.60
CA THR A 85 8.00 -9.69 -1.09
C THR A 85 9.30 -10.43 -0.78
N THR A 86 9.25 -11.64 -0.21
CA THR A 86 10.44 -12.47 0.02
C THR A 86 11.16 -12.82 -1.28
N PHE A 87 10.43 -13.21 -2.34
CA PHE A 87 11.00 -13.46 -3.66
C PHE A 87 11.63 -12.20 -4.25
N ALA A 88 10.97 -11.05 -4.13
CA ALA A 88 11.50 -9.77 -4.57
C ALA A 88 12.82 -9.44 -3.87
N THR A 89 12.92 -9.67 -2.56
CA THR A 89 14.13 -9.47 -1.75
C THR A 89 15.26 -10.43 -2.14
N ILE A 90 14.96 -11.72 -2.35
CA ILE A 90 15.97 -12.71 -2.79
C ILE A 90 16.50 -12.34 -4.18
N LEU A 91 15.63 -11.91 -5.09
CA LEU A 91 15.99 -11.47 -6.43
C LEU A 91 16.91 -10.24 -6.41
N ALA A 92 16.76 -9.42 -5.37
CA ALA A 92 17.57 -8.26 -5.06
C ALA A 92 18.97 -8.62 -4.50
N GLY A 93 19.20 -9.88 -4.12
CA GLY A 93 20.44 -10.32 -3.46
C GLY A 93 20.47 -10.05 -1.95
N ALA A 94 19.37 -9.60 -1.37
CA ALA A 94 19.26 -9.31 0.07
C ALA A 94 18.80 -10.54 0.86
N THR A 95 19.00 -10.51 2.19
CA THR A 95 18.56 -11.60 3.07
C THR A 95 17.04 -11.63 3.17
N ALA A 96 16.45 -12.83 3.22
CA ALA A 96 15.00 -12.99 3.35
C ALA A 96 14.40 -12.26 4.58
N GLN A 97 15.18 -12.09 5.65
CA GLN A 97 14.77 -11.36 6.85
C GLN A 97 14.46 -9.88 6.56
N SER A 98 15.12 -9.26 5.58
CA SER A 98 14.86 -7.88 5.18
C SER A 98 13.48 -7.67 4.52
N ALA A 99 12.80 -8.77 4.13
CA ALA A 99 11.43 -8.73 3.60
C ALA A 99 10.36 -8.53 4.68
N ILE A 100 10.68 -8.81 5.95
CA ILE A 100 9.68 -8.85 7.05
C ILE A 100 9.04 -7.48 7.25
N ALA A 101 9.84 -6.42 7.40
CA ALA A 101 9.31 -5.10 7.71
C ALA A 101 8.49 -4.50 6.55
N PRO A 102 8.93 -4.56 5.27
CA PRO A 102 8.10 -4.16 4.13
C PRO A 102 6.80 -4.96 4.03
N ALA A 103 6.85 -6.29 4.19
CA ALA A 103 5.66 -7.13 4.14
C ALA A 103 4.67 -6.80 5.27
N ALA A 104 5.16 -6.62 6.50
CA ALA A 104 4.34 -6.22 7.64
C ALA A 104 3.65 -4.86 7.40
N LEU A 105 4.36 -3.91 6.80
CA LEU A 105 3.83 -2.59 6.49
C LEU A 105 2.72 -2.66 5.43
N VAL A 106 2.91 -3.45 4.37
CA VAL A 106 1.86 -3.71 3.37
C VAL A 106 0.64 -4.37 4.03
N ILE A 107 0.84 -5.42 4.84
CA ILE A 107 -0.24 -6.12 5.55
C ILE A 107 -1.03 -5.18 6.46
N LEU A 108 -0.34 -4.31 7.21
CA LEU A 108 -0.98 -3.31 8.04
C LEU A 108 -1.86 -2.38 7.20
N TRP A 109 -1.35 -1.88 6.08
CA TRP A 109 -2.11 -1.03 5.18
C TRP A 109 -3.30 -1.74 4.53
N LEU A 110 -3.19 -3.03 4.20
CA LEU A 110 -4.33 -3.84 3.76
C LEU A 110 -5.43 -3.90 4.84
N ALA A 111 -5.05 -4.07 6.11
CA ALA A 111 -5.99 -4.05 7.23
C ALA A 111 -6.63 -2.67 7.42
N THR A 112 -5.85 -1.59 7.33
CA THR A 112 -6.35 -0.21 7.39
C THR A 112 -7.34 0.09 6.25
N LEU A 113 -7.01 -0.31 5.02
CA LEU A 113 -7.89 -0.13 3.87
C LEU A 113 -9.20 -0.94 4.00
N HIS A 114 -9.13 -2.14 4.57
CA HIS A 114 -10.32 -2.92 4.91
C HIS A 114 -11.19 -2.21 5.95
N ALA A 115 -10.59 -1.61 6.99
CA ALA A 115 -11.31 -0.81 7.96
C ALA A 115 -11.97 0.41 7.30
N LEU A 116 -11.26 1.10 6.41
CA LEU A 116 -11.77 2.24 5.65
C LEU A 116 -12.96 1.89 4.75
N ASN A 117 -13.04 0.66 4.23
CA ASN A 117 -14.21 0.18 3.49
C ASN A 117 -15.49 0.17 4.35
N ARG A 118 -15.38 0.23 5.69
CA ARG A 118 -16.52 0.30 6.62
C ARG A 118 -17.05 1.72 6.83
N VAL A 119 -16.32 2.76 6.40
CA VAL A 119 -16.76 4.15 6.48
C VAL A 119 -18.00 4.32 5.60
N ARG A 120 -19.10 4.87 6.14
CA ARG A 120 -20.32 5.09 5.36
C ARG A 120 -20.22 6.39 4.54
N GLY A 121 -20.78 6.36 3.33
CA GLY A 121 -20.81 7.49 2.42
C GLY A 121 -19.85 7.30 1.24
N LEU A 122 -20.42 7.11 0.05
CA LEU A 122 -19.65 6.89 -1.18
C LEU A 122 -18.70 8.05 -1.46
N ALA A 123 -19.16 9.30 -1.27
CA ALA A 123 -18.34 10.50 -1.46
C ALA A 123 -17.12 10.54 -0.52
N VAL A 124 -17.32 10.26 0.77
CA VAL A 124 -16.23 10.23 1.76
C VAL A 124 -15.22 9.15 1.42
N GLN A 125 -15.67 7.96 1.04
CA GLN A 125 -14.78 6.89 0.60
C GLN A 125 -13.96 7.28 -0.63
N ILE A 126 -14.57 7.92 -1.63
CA ILE A 126 -13.87 8.39 -2.84
C ILE A 126 -12.81 9.42 -2.45
N ILE A 127 -13.17 10.43 -1.66
CA ILE A 127 -12.24 11.50 -1.23
C ILE A 127 -11.05 10.91 -0.49
N ILE A 128 -11.28 10.07 0.53
CA ILE A 128 -10.20 9.47 1.32
C ILE A 128 -9.27 8.62 0.44
N ARG A 129 -9.81 7.80 -0.47
CA ARG A 129 -9.00 6.98 -1.38
C ARG A 129 -8.20 7.83 -2.35
N SER A 130 -8.78 8.88 -2.91
CA SER A 130 -8.08 9.81 -3.80
C SER A 130 -6.93 10.50 -3.07
N LEU A 131 -7.13 10.92 -1.82
CA LEU A 131 -6.07 11.49 -1.00
C LEU A 131 -4.97 10.46 -0.68
N LEU A 132 -5.34 9.22 -0.33
CA LEU A 132 -4.38 8.14 -0.09
C LEU A 132 -3.59 7.79 -1.34
N LEU A 133 -4.22 7.78 -2.51
CA LEU A 133 -3.55 7.51 -3.78
C LEU A 133 -2.63 8.66 -4.17
N LEU A 134 -3.08 9.90 -3.98
CA LEU A 134 -2.26 11.10 -4.17
C LEU A 134 -1.04 11.08 -3.24
N LEU A 135 -1.20 10.68 -1.98
CA LEU A 135 -0.08 10.54 -1.05
C LEU A 135 0.84 9.37 -1.45
N ALA A 136 0.29 8.22 -1.84
CA ALA A 136 1.05 7.04 -2.23
C ALA A 136 1.89 7.26 -3.50
N VAL A 137 1.40 8.03 -4.46
CA VAL A 137 2.15 8.33 -5.69
C VAL A 137 2.96 9.61 -5.54
N GLY A 138 2.37 10.65 -4.95
CA GLY A 138 2.99 11.95 -4.76
C GLY A 138 4.15 11.92 -3.78
N GLY A 139 4.09 11.12 -2.71
CA GLY A 139 5.17 11.03 -1.72
C GLY A 139 6.54 10.68 -2.32
N PRO A 140 6.66 9.57 -3.09
CA PRO A 140 7.89 9.23 -3.80
C PRO A 140 8.35 10.29 -4.80
N ILE A 141 7.42 10.94 -5.51
CA ILE A 141 7.74 12.02 -6.45
C ILE A 141 8.31 13.23 -5.71
N LEU A 142 7.67 13.64 -4.61
CA LEU A 142 8.12 14.75 -3.77
C LEU A 142 9.48 14.46 -3.12
N TRP A 143 9.70 13.21 -2.69
CA TRP A 143 11.00 12.77 -2.20
C TRP A 143 12.08 12.83 -3.28
N TYR A 144 11.77 12.35 -4.50
CA TYR A 144 12.69 12.42 -5.63
C TYR A 144 13.08 13.87 -5.95
N VAL A 145 12.10 14.78 -6.00
CA VAL A 145 12.34 16.22 -6.21
C VAL A 145 13.19 16.82 -5.09
N ASP A 146 12.94 16.47 -3.83
CA ASP A 146 13.75 16.96 -2.69
C ASP A 146 15.21 16.45 -2.75
N VAL A 147 15.41 15.22 -3.19
CA VAL A 147 16.75 14.63 -3.36
C VAL A 147 17.49 15.28 -4.53
N GLU A 148 16.83 15.48 -5.67
CA GLU A 148 17.43 16.02 -6.89
C GLU A 148 17.72 17.53 -6.80
N TYR A 149 16.78 18.31 -6.26
CA TYR A 149 16.85 19.78 -6.26
C TYR A 149 17.34 20.37 -4.92
N GLY A 150 17.68 19.53 -3.94
CA GLY A 150 18.38 19.91 -2.72
C GLY A 150 17.51 19.89 -1.45
N ARG A 151 17.94 19.06 -0.48
CA ARG A 151 17.25 18.67 0.77
C ARG A 151 16.72 19.80 1.68
N ASN A 152 17.07 21.06 1.47
CA ASN A 152 16.83 22.14 2.43
C ASN A 152 15.85 23.23 1.97
N GLN A 153 15.29 23.12 0.76
CA GLN A 153 14.42 24.18 0.24
C GLN A 153 12.96 24.05 0.72
N PHE A 154 12.50 22.87 1.14
CA PHE A 154 11.09 22.64 1.39
C PHE A 154 10.86 21.67 2.58
N ALA A 155 10.62 22.21 3.79
CA ALA A 155 10.27 21.38 4.96
C ALA A 155 8.96 20.61 4.78
N VAL A 156 8.01 21.17 4.02
CA VAL A 156 6.68 20.60 3.75
C VAL A 156 6.76 19.32 2.92
N THR A 157 7.62 19.26 1.88
CA THR A 157 7.85 18.03 1.09
C THR A 157 8.36 16.89 1.95
N ARG A 158 9.23 17.18 2.92
CA ARG A 158 9.74 16.17 3.86
C ARG A 158 8.61 15.56 4.68
N VAL A 159 7.74 16.37 5.28
CA VAL A 159 6.59 15.89 6.05
C VAL A 159 5.60 15.12 5.15
N LEU A 160 5.24 15.68 4.00
CA LEU A 160 4.30 15.02 3.07
C LEU A 160 4.83 13.70 2.52
N SER A 161 6.13 13.62 2.23
CA SER A 161 6.79 12.38 1.84
C SER A 161 6.78 11.37 2.99
N ALA A 162 7.04 11.80 4.22
CA ALA A 162 7.06 10.89 5.38
C ALA A 162 5.67 10.34 5.73
N LEU A 163 4.61 11.09 5.43
CA LEU A 163 3.21 10.65 5.55
C LEU A 163 2.77 9.70 4.43
N SER A 164 3.58 9.47 3.41
CA SER A 164 3.19 8.60 2.31
C SER A 164 3.38 7.12 2.67
N PRO A 165 2.38 6.26 2.42
CA PRO A 165 2.49 4.82 2.69
C PRO A 165 3.62 4.16 1.91
N THR A 166 3.84 4.57 0.66
CA THR A 166 4.88 4.02 -0.22
C THR A 166 6.26 4.49 0.20
N MET A 167 6.39 5.73 0.66
CA MET A 167 7.64 6.21 1.25
C MET A 167 8.00 5.45 2.51
N GLY A 168 7.02 5.10 3.36
CA GLY A 168 7.26 4.23 4.50
C GLY A 168 7.90 2.90 4.09
N VAL A 169 7.47 2.30 2.98
CA VAL A 169 8.12 1.08 2.46
C VAL A 169 9.50 1.37 1.90
N ILE A 170 9.66 2.42 1.09
CA ILE A 170 10.94 2.81 0.50
C ILE A 170 11.99 3.02 1.60
N THR A 171 11.65 3.79 2.62
CA THR A 171 12.58 4.06 3.74
C THR A 171 12.87 2.80 4.54
N THR A 172 11.90 1.90 4.70
CA THR A 172 12.12 0.62 5.39
C THR A 172 13.07 -0.28 4.62
N CYS A 173 12.99 -0.29 3.28
CA CYS A 173 13.88 -1.07 2.42
C CYS A 173 15.30 -0.47 2.37
N LEU A 174 15.42 0.86 2.33
CA LEU A 174 16.71 1.54 2.22
C LEU A 174 17.43 1.66 3.57
N HIS A 175 16.67 1.94 4.63
CA HIS A 175 17.17 2.30 5.95
C HIS A 175 16.27 1.70 7.05
N PRO A 176 16.37 0.39 7.34
CA PRO A 176 15.47 -0.30 8.28
C PRO A 176 15.48 0.30 9.71
N GLN A 177 16.54 1.02 10.07
CA GLN A 177 16.70 1.70 11.35
C GLN A 177 16.02 3.09 11.45
N TYR A 178 15.50 3.65 10.36
CA TYR A 178 14.95 5.01 10.33
C TYR A 178 13.43 5.05 10.10
N PHE A 179 12.74 5.83 10.96
CA PHE A 179 11.42 6.49 10.76
C PHE A 179 10.25 5.70 10.15
N TRP A 180 10.29 4.36 10.07
CA TRP A 180 9.18 3.55 9.53
C TRP A 180 7.87 3.78 10.30
N TRP A 181 7.95 4.09 11.59
CA TRP A 181 6.79 4.39 12.43
C TRP A 181 6.02 5.65 11.99
N ILE A 182 6.64 6.61 11.29
CA ILE A 182 5.93 7.82 10.82
C ILE A 182 4.87 7.45 9.77
N SER A 183 5.16 6.44 8.94
CA SER A 183 4.19 5.95 7.95
C SER A 183 2.97 5.25 8.58
N LEU A 184 3.00 4.99 9.89
CA LEU A 184 1.87 4.47 10.65
C LEU A 184 0.87 5.56 11.03
N PHE A 185 1.27 6.85 11.06
CA PHE A 185 0.36 7.94 11.45
C PHE A 185 -0.89 8.02 10.56
N PRO A 186 -0.79 8.01 9.22
CA PRO A 186 -1.97 8.01 8.37
C PRO A 186 -2.86 6.78 8.60
N ALA A 187 -2.25 5.62 8.85
CA ALA A 187 -2.99 4.39 9.16
C ALA A 187 -3.72 4.50 10.50
N ALA A 188 -3.08 5.06 11.52
CA ALA A 188 -3.67 5.33 12.82
C ALA A 188 -4.83 6.33 12.70
N ILE A 189 -4.64 7.44 11.99
CA ILE A 189 -5.70 8.45 11.73
C ILE A 189 -6.89 7.80 11.01
N ALA A 190 -6.64 7.02 9.95
CA ALA A 190 -7.68 6.30 9.22
C ALA A 190 -8.46 5.34 10.13
N MET A 191 -7.76 4.60 11.01
CA MET A 191 -8.38 3.72 12.00
C MET A 191 -9.19 4.50 13.04
N SER A 192 -8.67 5.61 13.55
CA SER A 192 -9.38 6.49 14.49
C SER A 192 -10.66 7.05 13.87
N LEU A 193 -10.62 7.51 12.62
CA LEU A 193 -11.81 7.96 11.89
C LEU A 193 -12.85 6.83 11.75
N CYS A 194 -12.41 5.59 11.51
CA CYS A 194 -13.32 4.44 11.47
C CYS A 194 -13.96 4.15 12.82
N ILE A 195 -13.23 4.29 13.92
CA ILE A 195 -13.76 4.11 15.28
C ILE A 195 -14.77 5.20 15.60
N VAL A 196 -14.40 6.47 15.40
CA VAL A 196 -15.23 7.64 15.70
C VAL A 196 -16.56 7.59 14.93
N THR A 197 -16.52 7.31 13.63
CA THR A 197 -17.74 7.18 12.81
C THR A 197 -18.64 6.02 13.22
N ARG A 198 -18.11 5.02 13.94
CA ARG A 198 -18.88 3.92 14.52
C ARG A 198 -19.52 4.30 15.85
N THR A 199 -18.84 5.06 16.70
CA THR A 199 -19.31 5.44 18.05
C THR A 199 -20.44 6.47 18.02
N TYR A 200 -20.37 7.48 17.15
CA TYR A 200 -21.42 8.50 16.99
C TYR A 200 -22.75 7.93 16.44
N ARG A 201 -22.83 6.62 16.24
CA ARG A 201 -23.93 5.95 15.56
C ARG A 201 -24.78 5.07 16.47
N GLN A 202 -24.59 5.11 17.79
CA GLN A 202 -25.58 4.48 18.66
C GLN A 202 -26.90 5.24 18.51
N PRO A 203 -27.95 4.58 18.00
CA PRO A 203 -29.21 5.23 17.70
C PRO A 203 -29.79 5.79 18.99
N ALA A 204 -30.31 7.02 18.91
CA ALA A 204 -31.12 7.65 19.95
C ALA A 204 -32.50 6.96 20.09
N SER A 205 -32.53 5.63 20.06
CA SER A 205 -33.74 4.80 20.14
C SER A 205 -34.00 4.25 21.55
N MET A 206 -33.44 4.87 22.59
CA MET A 206 -33.76 4.57 24.00
C MET A 206 -34.35 5.79 24.71
N VAL A 207 -35.28 6.49 24.06
CA VAL A 207 -36.17 7.46 24.71
C VAL A 207 -37.59 7.17 24.23
N HIS A 208 -38.16 6.06 24.68
CA HIS A 208 -39.60 5.83 24.75
C HIS A 208 -39.89 4.77 25.80
#